data_AF-A0A564YMR8-F1
#
_entry.id   AF-A0A564YMR8-F1
#
_cell.length_a   1.000
_cell.length_b   1.000
_cell.length_c   1.000
_cell.angle_alpha   90.00
_cell.angle_beta   90.00
_cell.angle_gamma   90.00
#
_symmetry.space_group_name_H-M   'P 1'
#
loop_
_entity.id
_entity.type
_entity.pdbx_description
1 polymer ?
#
loop_
_entity_poly.entity_id
_entity_poly.type
_entity_poly.pdbx_seq_one_letter_code
_entity_poly.pdbx_strand_id
1 'polypeptide(L)'
;MRQILTLFVLILLLTYSSNSNENLDLESLKQRVKHLFYHGYDSYMKHAYPHDELRPISCDGQDTWGSFSLSLIDSLDTLVVLGNHTEFQRGVNLILENVDTNRNVNISVFETNIRIVGGLLSAHLLAKRAGLAVEPGWPCHGKLLDLAERFASKLLHAFETPTGMPYGTINIGKGRVPRHETPISCVATVGTLILEFGTLSRLTGDPRYEEVAMKALRALWSHRSTIGLVGNHINVLTGAWVGREATLGTGVDSYFEYLLKGSILFRLPELDAMFREYREAITKYLRFGQWHVMASMDTGMVTSAVYQSLESFWPGVLAMTGNMQEAKELLISYHSVWKKFGFLPEMFDFTSGTPLRSRSIYPLRPEFIESIMHVYRATKDPYLLEMGVNILTSIERDAKTSCGFATIANVQTHTKQNRMESFFLSETVKYLYLLFDEDNFLHRNPLSASDSPPNGNEDDFCSQGSGYIFNSEAHPLDAGLIHCCSIQRLRESEVINSAESLSTSLGLKTDLGSLVNGSAITSSFQESILAEIDSTFKELLSPSMTWTGVKDGGNTNQNPIDDFLEQLWRIMSGDVLLSSSFKNNPSIPPDYVPPVMHRNSGQPLMTCPTVPFHVRLNSMRDMDYRNVK
;
A
#
# COMPACT_ATOMS: atom_id res chain seq x y z
N MET A 1 52.17 -2.43 -47.07
CA MET A 1 50.91 -1.64 -47.05
C MET A 1 49.71 -2.45 -46.53
N ARG A 2 49.35 -3.61 -47.09
CA ARG A 2 48.19 -4.41 -46.63
C ARG A 2 48.24 -4.83 -45.15
N GLN A 3 49.41 -5.25 -44.64
CA GLN A 3 49.58 -5.65 -43.22
C GLN A 3 49.50 -4.46 -42.24
N ILE A 4 49.94 -3.28 -42.66
CA ILE A 4 49.86 -2.06 -41.83
C ILE A 4 48.40 -1.59 -41.74
N LEU A 5 47.65 -1.70 -42.83
CA LEU A 5 46.22 -1.36 -42.87
C LEU A 5 45.39 -2.31 -41.99
N THR A 6 45.73 -3.61 -41.95
CA THR A 6 45.04 -4.57 -41.07
C THR A 6 45.35 -4.32 -39.61
N LEU A 7 46.59 -3.96 -39.28
CA LEU A 7 46.96 -3.60 -37.91
C LEU A 7 46.26 -2.31 -37.46
N PHE A 8 46.15 -1.31 -38.35
CA PHE A 8 45.47 -0.05 -38.05
C PHE A 8 43.96 -0.24 -37.87
N VAL A 9 43.33 -1.11 -38.67
CA VAL A 9 41.91 -1.48 -38.52
C VAL A 9 41.68 -2.31 -37.26
N LEU A 10 42.59 -3.23 -36.89
CA LEU A 10 42.51 -3.96 -35.63
C LEU A 10 42.68 -3.04 -34.42
N ILE A 11 43.61 -2.09 -34.46
CA ILE A 11 43.80 -1.10 -33.40
C ILE A 11 42.58 -0.18 -33.30
N LEU A 12 42.03 0.27 -34.43
CA LEU A 12 40.77 1.04 -34.46
C LEU A 12 39.60 0.23 -33.89
N LEU A 13 39.44 -1.04 -34.26
CA LEU A 13 38.40 -1.93 -33.71
C LEU A 13 38.61 -2.23 -32.21
N LEU A 14 39.86 -2.37 -31.75
CA LEU A 14 40.19 -2.55 -30.34
C LEU A 14 39.96 -1.26 -29.52
N THR A 15 40.22 -0.08 -30.10
CA THR A 15 39.90 1.22 -29.48
C THR A 15 38.42 1.59 -29.55
N TYR A 16 37.68 1.08 -30.55
CA TYR A 16 36.23 1.27 -30.66
C TYR A 16 35.47 0.31 -29.74
N SER A 17 36.04 -0.88 -29.47
CA SER A 17 35.49 -1.84 -28.52
C SER A 17 35.81 -1.53 -27.05
N SER A 18 36.66 -0.53 -26.78
CA SER A 18 37.06 -0.16 -25.41
C SER A 18 36.36 1.09 -24.87
N ASN A 19 35.28 1.56 -25.52
CA ASN A 19 34.59 2.80 -25.12
C ASN A 19 33.08 2.63 -24.87
N SER A 20 32.62 1.43 -24.55
CA SER A 20 31.20 1.14 -24.29
C SER A 20 30.96 0.16 -23.14
N ASN A 21 31.82 0.18 -22.13
CA ASN A 21 31.59 -0.48 -20.85
C ASN A 21 32.41 0.29 -19.79
N GLU A 22 31.92 1.45 -19.36
CA GLU A 22 32.02 1.71 -17.93
C GLU A 22 31.30 0.52 -17.29
N ASN A 23 32.05 -0.40 -16.66
CA ASN A 23 31.43 -1.33 -15.74
C ASN A 23 30.61 -0.46 -14.78
N LEU A 24 29.28 -0.62 -14.79
CA LEU A 24 28.37 0.09 -13.90
C LEU A 24 28.75 -0.28 -12.47
N ASP A 25 29.62 0.52 -11.86
CA ASP A 25 30.07 0.34 -10.49
C ASP A 25 28.94 0.79 -9.56
N LEU A 26 28.11 -0.18 -9.19
CA LEU A 26 26.96 0.04 -8.31
C LEU A 26 27.36 0.66 -6.97
N GLU A 27 28.53 0.33 -6.44
CA GLU A 27 29.00 0.92 -5.18
C GLU A 27 29.32 2.41 -5.37
N SER A 28 30.02 2.77 -6.45
CA SER A 28 30.26 4.17 -6.80
C SER A 28 28.96 4.96 -7.02
N LEU A 29 27.99 4.37 -7.73
CA LEU A 29 26.67 4.97 -7.96
C LEU A 29 25.90 5.15 -6.65
N LYS A 30 25.93 4.15 -5.76
CA LYS A 30 25.34 4.23 -4.42
C LYS A 30 25.95 5.35 -3.59
N GLN A 31 27.28 5.51 -3.62
CA GLN A 31 27.95 6.62 -2.91
C GLN A 31 27.60 7.99 -3.48
N ARG A 32 27.46 8.10 -4.81
CA ARG A 32 26.96 9.33 -5.45
C ARG A 32 25.58 9.69 -4.94
N VAL A 33 24.63 8.75 -4.94
CA VAL A 33 23.28 8.98 -4.42
C VAL A 33 23.29 9.35 -2.93
N LYS A 34 24.15 8.70 -2.13
CA LYS A 34 24.34 9.07 -0.73
C LYS A 34 24.80 10.52 -0.57
N HIS A 35 25.71 11.00 -1.42
CA HIS A 35 26.10 12.41 -1.44
C HIS A 35 24.96 13.35 -1.85
N LEU A 36 24.05 12.95 -2.76
CA LEU A 36 22.85 13.72 -3.08
C LEU A 36 21.98 13.88 -1.84
N PHE A 37 21.70 12.77 -1.14
CA PHE A 37 20.90 12.80 0.08
C PHE A 37 21.45 13.79 1.09
N TYR A 38 22.71 13.64 1.50
CA TYR A 38 23.30 14.50 2.54
C TYR A 38 23.47 15.94 2.08
N HIS A 39 23.74 16.21 0.79
CA HIS A 39 23.74 17.59 0.29
C HIS A 39 22.38 18.26 0.48
N GLY A 40 21.28 17.56 0.20
CA GLY A 40 19.93 18.08 0.40
C GLY A 40 19.52 18.13 1.88
N TYR A 41 19.68 17.01 2.60
CA TYR A 41 19.30 16.84 4.00
C TYR A 41 20.08 17.79 4.93
N ASP A 42 21.41 17.84 4.83
CA ASP A 42 22.22 18.70 5.69
C ASP A 42 21.96 20.19 5.39
N SER A 43 21.69 20.53 4.11
CA SER A 43 21.28 21.88 3.74
C SER A 43 19.92 22.23 4.37
N TYR A 44 18.95 21.32 4.34
CA TYR A 44 17.67 21.50 5.01
C TYR A 44 17.84 21.70 6.52
N MET A 45 18.59 20.81 7.19
CA MET A 45 18.82 20.89 8.63
C MET A 45 19.53 22.17 9.04
N LYS A 46 20.39 22.73 8.18
CA LYS A 46 21.14 23.96 8.45
C LYS A 46 20.36 25.24 8.15
N HIS A 47 19.57 25.25 7.06
CA HIS A 47 19.01 26.47 6.49
C HIS A 47 17.49 26.60 6.61
N ALA A 48 16.78 25.49 6.79
CA ALA A 48 15.33 25.46 6.72
C ALA A 48 14.66 24.87 7.97
N TYR A 49 15.27 23.90 8.67
CA TYR A 49 14.70 23.38 9.91
C TYR A 49 14.41 24.51 10.92
N PRO A 50 13.20 24.59 11.53
CA PRO A 50 12.14 23.58 11.56
C PRO A 50 11.01 23.75 10.53
N HIS A 51 11.18 24.60 9.50
CA HIS A 51 10.19 24.77 8.44
C HIS A 51 9.96 23.46 7.65
N ASP A 52 8.86 23.44 6.87
CA ASP A 52 8.49 22.25 6.09
C ASP A 52 9.48 21.93 4.98
N GLU A 53 9.94 22.94 4.24
CA GLU A 53 10.74 22.76 3.01
C GLU A 53 11.90 23.75 2.92
N LEU A 54 12.90 23.36 2.12
CA LEU A 54 14.06 24.19 1.79
C LEU A 54 13.83 24.93 0.48
N ARG A 55 14.20 26.21 0.46
CA ARG A 55 14.37 27.01 -0.75
C ARG A 55 15.85 27.04 -1.12
N PRO A 56 16.28 26.20 -2.08
CA PRO A 56 17.69 25.86 -2.30
C PRO A 56 18.52 26.96 -2.97
N ILE A 57 17.88 27.97 -3.57
CA ILE A 57 18.57 29.11 -4.20
C ILE A 57 18.79 30.23 -3.17
N SER A 58 17.79 30.53 -2.33
CA SER A 58 17.92 31.53 -1.27
C SER A 58 18.55 31.01 0.02
N CYS A 59 18.68 29.68 0.17
CA CYS A 59 19.23 29.03 1.36
C CYS A 59 18.45 29.38 2.65
N ASP A 60 17.12 29.31 2.59
CA ASP A 60 16.21 29.54 3.71
C ASP A 60 15.01 28.58 3.68
N GLY A 61 14.20 28.56 4.76
CA GLY A 61 13.03 27.71 4.88
C GLY A 61 11.73 28.33 4.36
N GLN A 62 10.73 27.48 4.12
CA GLN A 62 9.34 27.86 3.89
C GLN A 62 8.38 26.83 4.50
N ASP A 63 7.21 27.29 4.96
CA ASP A 63 6.12 26.41 5.42
C ASP A 63 5.09 26.23 4.31
N THR A 64 4.81 24.97 3.97
CA THR A 64 3.91 24.59 2.87
C THR A 64 2.71 23.81 3.41
N TRP A 65 2.93 23.00 4.44
CA TRP A 65 1.99 21.96 4.88
C TRP A 65 1.72 21.99 6.39
N GLY A 66 1.74 23.17 6.99
CA GLY A 66 1.31 23.38 8.37
C GLY A 66 2.44 23.56 9.38
N SER A 67 3.70 23.61 8.93
CA SER A 67 4.89 23.87 9.75
C SER A 67 5.14 22.75 10.77
N PHE A 68 5.28 21.53 10.25
CA PHE A 68 5.50 20.30 11.03
C PHE A 68 6.91 19.72 10.83
N SER A 69 7.83 20.49 10.24
CA SER A 69 9.15 19.98 9.82
C SER A 69 9.02 18.84 8.82
N LEU A 70 8.15 19.01 7.82
CA LEU A 70 7.79 17.97 6.84
C LEU A 70 9.00 17.25 6.22
N SER A 71 10.00 17.99 5.71
CA SER A 71 11.18 17.35 5.10
C SER A 71 11.96 16.49 6.09
N LEU A 72 11.93 16.78 7.39
CA LEU A 72 12.54 15.93 8.41
C LEU A 72 11.73 14.63 8.57
N ILE A 73 10.40 14.73 8.70
CA ILE A 73 9.50 13.57 8.83
C ILE A 73 9.67 12.64 7.63
N ASP A 74 9.57 13.20 6.42
CA ASP A 74 9.66 12.47 5.15
C ASP A 74 11.02 11.77 4.99
N SER A 75 12.10 12.34 5.53
CA SER A 75 13.46 11.81 5.37
C SER A 75 13.85 10.75 6.40
N LEU A 76 13.04 10.51 7.44
CA LEU A 76 13.41 9.61 8.54
C LEU A 76 13.70 8.19 8.06
N ASP A 77 12.80 7.62 7.29
CA ASP A 77 12.96 6.26 6.78
C ASP A 77 14.13 6.16 5.77
N THR A 78 14.38 7.19 4.96
CA THR A 78 15.54 7.25 4.06
C THR A 78 16.85 7.20 4.85
N LEU A 79 16.94 7.85 6.02
CA LEU A 79 18.12 7.74 6.90
C LEU A 79 18.38 6.28 7.29
N VAL A 80 17.33 5.50 7.57
CA VAL A 80 17.45 4.05 7.87
C VAL A 80 17.88 3.29 6.62
N VAL A 81 17.30 3.58 5.45
CA VAL A 81 17.67 2.95 4.16
C VAL A 81 19.14 3.16 3.84
N LEU A 82 19.69 4.34 4.14
CA LEU A 82 21.09 4.71 3.94
C LEU A 82 22.03 4.23 5.07
N GLY A 83 21.49 3.58 6.10
CA GLY A 83 22.23 3.05 7.25
C GLY A 83 22.70 4.09 8.28
N ASN A 84 22.15 5.31 8.27
CA ASN A 84 22.47 6.35 9.25
C ASN A 84 21.49 6.37 10.42
N HIS A 85 21.63 5.36 11.27
CA HIS A 85 20.76 5.12 12.42
C HIS A 85 20.92 6.20 13.51
N THR A 86 22.13 6.76 13.68
CA THR A 86 22.36 7.83 14.66
C THR A 86 21.58 9.09 14.32
N GLU A 87 21.59 9.48 13.04
CA GLU A 87 20.85 10.65 12.58
C GLU A 87 19.34 10.40 12.58
N PHE A 88 18.89 9.18 12.25
CA PHE A 88 17.50 8.79 12.44
C PHE A 88 17.03 9.00 13.88
N GLN A 89 17.79 8.50 14.87
CA GLN A 89 17.45 8.67 16.28
C GLN A 89 17.40 10.14 16.69
N ARG A 90 18.35 10.95 16.20
CA ARG A 90 18.34 12.41 16.41
C ARG A 90 17.09 13.06 15.82
N GLY A 91 16.75 12.73 14.57
CA GLY A 91 15.57 13.25 13.88
C GLY A 91 14.26 12.89 14.57
N VAL A 92 14.11 11.64 15.03
CA VAL A 92 12.95 11.20 15.81
C VAL A 92 12.79 12.01 17.09
N ASN A 93 13.87 12.24 17.84
CA ASN A 93 13.81 13.06 19.05
C ASN A 93 13.38 14.50 18.75
N LEU A 94 13.94 15.11 17.71
CA LEU A 94 13.55 16.46 17.28
C LEU A 94 12.06 16.55 16.92
N ILE A 95 11.51 15.53 16.27
CA ILE A 95 10.08 15.48 15.92
C ILE A 95 9.21 15.34 17.16
N LEU A 96 9.53 14.39 18.04
CA LEU A 96 8.75 14.14 19.26
C LEU A 96 8.75 15.34 20.22
N GLU A 97 9.82 16.12 20.22
CA GLU A 97 9.96 17.32 21.07
C GLU A 97 9.28 18.56 20.49
N ASN A 98 9.31 18.76 19.16
CA ASN A 98 8.97 20.06 18.56
C ASN A 98 7.67 20.08 17.74
N VAL A 99 7.16 18.92 17.29
CA VAL A 99 5.95 18.89 16.44
C VAL A 99 4.69 19.10 17.29
N ASP A 100 4.05 20.25 17.11
CA ASP A 100 2.76 20.58 17.73
C ASP A 100 1.59 20.15 16.86
N THR A 101 0.87 19.12 17.29
CA THR A 101 -0.31 18.62 16.57
C THR A 101 -1.53 19.53 16.72
N ASN A 102 -1.54 20.49 17.64
CA ASN A 102 -2.72 21.31 17.98
C ASN A 102 -2.74 22.70 17.35
N ARG A 103 -1.83 22.98 16.40
CA ARG A 103 -1.77 24.25 15.67
C ARG A 103 -3.10 24.55 14.99
N ASN A 104 -3.55 25.80 15.07
CA ASN A 104 -4.75 26.26 14.38
C ASN A 104 -4.44 26.61 12.92
N VAL A 105 -4.21 25.58 12.11
CA VAL A 105 -3.86 25.68 10.69
C VAL A 105 -4.75 24.75 9.86
N ASN A 106 -5.02 25.15 8.62
CA ASN A 106 -5.70 24.32 7.63
C ASN A 106 -4.65 23.43 6.95
N ILE A 107 -4.92 22.14 6.86
CA ILE A 107 -4.04 21.15 6.25
C ILE A 107 -4.79 20.34 5.19
N SER A 108 -4.06 19.86 4.19
CA SER A 108 -4.59 18.91 3.21
C SER A 108 -4.72 17.52 3.85
N VAL A 109 -5.87 16.89 3.67
CA VAL A 109 -6.12 15.50 4.16
C VAL A 109 -5.19 14.52 3.44
N PHE A 110 -5.08 14.67 2.12
CA PHE A 110 -4.23 13.82 1.28
C PHE A 110 -2.75 13.93 1.65
N GLU A 111 -2.20 15.15 1.64
CA GLU A 111 -0.77 15.38 1.85
C GLU A 111 -0.35 15.06 3.29
N THR A 112 -1.20 15.38 4.26
CA THR A 112 -0.92 15.03 5.67
C THR A 112 -0.92 13.51 5.85
N ASN A 113 -1.81 12.79 5.15
CA ASN A 113 -1.85 11.34 5.25
C ASN A 113 -0.60 10.70 4.66
N ILE A 114 -0.31 10.93 3.37
CA ILE A 114 0.76 10.20 2.69
C ILE A 114 2.15 10.58 3.20
N ARG A 115 2.36 11.83 3.62
CA ARG A 115 3.65 12.34 4.11
C ARG A 115 3.82 12.19 5.62
N ILE A 116 2.95 12.85 6.40
CA ILE A 116 3.12 12.92 7.86
C ILE A 116 2.72 11.61 8.52
N VAL A 117 1.51 11.11 8.26
CA VAL A 117 1.05 9.84 8.85
C VAL A 117 1.88 8.68 8.29
N GLY A 118 2.09 8.63 6.98
CA GLY A 118 2.93 7.63 6.31
C GLY A 118 4.37 7.60 6.83
N GLY A 119 5.04 8.75 6.90
CA GLY A 119 6.42 8.88 7.36
C GLY A 119 6.60 8.52 8.84
N LEU A 120 5.67 8.94 9.71
CA LEU A 120 5.68 8.56 11.12
C LEU A 120 5.43 7.06 11.33
N LEU A 121 4.49 6.46 10.58
CA LEU A 121 4.23 5.02 10.63
C LEU A 121 5.45 4.23 10.15
N SER A 122 6.10 4.64 9.05
CA SER A 122 7.30 3.97 8.57
C SER A 122 8.46 4.10 9.55
N ALA A 123 8.70 5.30 10.09
CA ALA A 123 9.71 5.51 11.12
C ALA A 123 9.45 4.63 12.36
N HIS A 124 8.19 4.48 12.79
CA HIS A 124 7.79 3.60 13.90
C HIS A 124 8.12 2.13 13.61
N LEU A 125 7.78 1.64 12.42
CA LEU A 125 8.03 0.26 12.00
C LEU A 125 9.52 -0.03 11.82
N LEU A 126 10.32 0.97 11.44
CA LEU A 126 11.77 0.86 11.29
C LEU A 126 12.56 1.14 12.58
N ALA A 127 11.91 1.64 13.64
CA ALA A 127 12.55 2.11 14.87
C ALA A 127 13.49 1.08 15.50
N LYS A 128 13.03 -0.16 15.69
CA LYS A 128 13.83 -1.25 16.29
C LYS A 128 15.04 -1.61 15.42
N ARG A 129 14.86 -1.65 14.09
CA ARG A 129 15.95 -1.89 13.11
C ARG A 129 17.01 -0.78 13.15
N ALA A 130 16.56 0.46 13.32
CA ALA A 130 17.43 1.62 13.43
C ALA A 130 18.03 1.80 14.85
N GLY A 131 17.88 0.81 15.73
CA GLY A 131 18.46 0.83 17.08
C GLY A 131 17.85 1.87 18.02
N LEU A 132 16.68 2.42 17.69
CA LEU A 132 15.93 3.28 18.61
C LEU A 132 15.41 2.42 19.77
N ALA A 133 15.54 2.91 21.00
CA ALA A 133 14.92 2.27 22.15
C ALA A 133 13.39 2.34 22.00
N VAL A 134 12.75 1.18 21.85
CA VAL A 134 11.30 1.05 21.72
C VAL A 134 10.66 0.68 23.06
N GLU A 135 9.43 1.14 23.27
CA GLU A 135 8.67 0.88 24.50
C GLU A 135 8.14 -0.57 24.54
N PRO A 136 7.85 -1.13 25.74
CA PRO A 136 7.15 -2.40 25.84
C PRO A 136 5.84 -2.37 25.06
N GLY A 137 5.56 -3.42 24.30
CA GLY A 137 4.37 -3.50 23.44
C GLY A 137 4.55 -3.01 22.00
N TRP A 138 5.76 -2.58 21.61
CA TRP A 138 6.11 -2.40 20.19
C TRP A 138 5.98 -3.75 19.42
N PRO A 139 5.47 -3.76 18.18
CA PRO A 139 5.11 -2.60 17.33
C PRO A 139 3.68 -2.07 17.54
N CYS A 140 2.88 -2.64 18.43
CA CYS A 140 1.47 -2.28 18.60
C CYS A 140 1.26 -1.03 19.48
N HIS A 141 2.33 -0.52 20.09
CA HIS A 141 2.38 0.73 20.86
C HIS A 141 3.69 1.46 20.58
N GLY A 142 3.71 2.78 20.75
CA GLY A 142 4.93 3.57 20.78
C GLY A 142 4.72 5.04 20.45
N LYS A 143 5.58 5.91 20.96
CA LYS A 143 5.47 7.37 20.79
C LYS A 143 5.29 7.87 19.35
N LEU A 144 5.95 7.24 18.38
CA LEU A 144 5.81 7.60 16.96
C LEU A 144 4.44 7.19 16.41
N LEU A 145 3.95 6.00 16.79
CA LEU A 145 2.59 5.55 16.48
C LEU A 145 1.55 6.48 17.10
N ASP A 146 1.71 6.87 18.37
CA ASP A 146 0.81 7.81 19.05
C ASP A 146 0.81 9.20 18.38
N LEU A 147 1.96 9.63 17.83
CA LEU A 147 2.04 10.87 17.07
C LEU A 147 1.31 10.74 15.72
N ALA A 148 1.50 9.63 15.01
CA ALA A 148 0.77 9.35 13.76
C ALA A 148 -0.75 9.31 13.99
N GLU A 149 -1.20 8.63 15.05
CA GLU A 149 -2.61 8.55 15.45
C GLU A 149 -3.21 9.94 15.77
N ARG A 150 -2.44 10.81 16.45
CA ARG A 150 -2.88 12.19 16.75
C ARG A 150 -3.09 13.04 15.51
N PHE A 151 -2.35 12.80 14.42
CA PHE A 151 -2.63 13.44 13.14
C PHE A 151 -3.83 12.79 12.45
N ALA A 152 -3.84 11.46 12.32
CA ALA A 152 -4.89 10.72 11.61
C ALA A 152 -6.28 10.91 12.24
N SER A 153 -6.38 10.91 13.57
CA SER A 153 -7.65 11.13 14.30
C SER A 153 -8.31 12.44 13.93
N LYS A 154 -7.51 13.49 13.66
CA LYS A 154 -8.02 14.80 13.25
C LYS A 154 -8.57 14.77 11.83
N LEU A 155 -8.03 13.91 10.96
CA LEU A 155 -8.50 13.77 9.58
C LEU A 155 -9.89 13.09 9.49
N LEU A 156 -10.30 12.32 10.50
CA LEU A 156 -11.58 11.59 10.50
C LEU A 156 -12.79 12.49 10.26
N HIS A 157 -12.79 13.72 10.77
CA HIS A 157 -13.90 14.66 10.55
C HIS A 157 -14.07 15.06 9.09
N ALA A 158 -13.06 14.90 8.23
CA ALA A 158 -13.21 15.16 6.81
C ALA A 158 -14.16 14.17 6.13
N PHE A 159 -14.31 12.95 6.69
CA PHE A 159 -15.16 11.88 6.17
C PHE A 159 -16.62 11.99 6.60
N GLU A 160 -16.97 13.01 7.39
CA GLU A 160 -18.35 13.30 7.83
C GLU A 160 -19.18 13.89 6.68
N THR A 161 -19.30 13.12 5.59
CA THR A 161 -20.08 13.43 4.40
C THR A 161 -21.13 12.34 4.17
N PRO A 162 -22.25 12.65 3.47
CA PRO A 162 -23.26 11.64 3.15
C PRO A 162 -22.70 10.44 2.38
N THR A 163 -21.69 10.65 1.53
CA THR A 163 -21.07 9.57 0.75
C THR A 163 -20.00 8.81 1.53
N GLY A 164 -19.43 9.41 2.59
CA GLY A 164 -18.24 8.92 3.28
C GLY A 164 -16.92 9.24 2.56
N MET A 165 -16.94 9.96 1.43
CA MET A 165 -15.74 10.48 0.80
C MET A 165 -15.26 11.76 1.52
N PRO A 166 -13.95 11.95 1.75
CA PRO A 166 -13.46 13.07 2.54
C PRO A 166 -13.41 14.39 1.79
N TYR A 167 -13.66 15.48 2.51
CA TYR A 167 -13.23 16.82 2.09
C TYR A 167 -11.69 16.88 1.92
N GLY A 168 -11.21 17.78 1.06
CA GLY A 168 -9.77 17.94 0.80
C GLY A 168 -8.99 18.60 1.94
N THR A 169 -9.65 19.45 2.74
CA THR A 169 -8.99 20.24 3.79
C THR A 169 -9.66 20.09 5.13
N ILE A 170 -8.85 20.06 6.19
CA ILE A 170 -9.32 20.14 7.58
C ILE A 170 -8.50 21.14 8.39
N ASN A 171 -9.12 21.78 9.40
CA ASN A 171 -8.39 22.55 10.39
C ASN A 171 -8.09 21.69 11.62
N ILE A 172 -6.81 21.40 11.86
CA ILE A 172 -6.37 20.49 12.93
C ILE A 172 -6.50 21.06 14.35
N GLY A 173 -6.37 22.37 14.53
CA GLY A 173 -6.55 23.01 15.84
C GLY A 173 -8.02 23.11 16.25
N LYS A 174 -8.93 23.19 15.27
CA LYS A 174 -10.38 23.22 15.50
C LYS A 174 -11.06 21.86 15.39
N GLY A 175 -10.35 20.85 14.89
CA GLY A 175 -10.88 19.49 14.68
C GLY A 175 -12.11 19.46 13.77
N ARG A 176 -12.13 20.27 12.69
CA ARG A 176 -13.29 20.34 11.79
C ARG A 176 -12.95 20.88 10.40
N VAL A 177 -13.78 20.52 9.43
CA VAL A 177 -13.74 21.08 8.08
C VAL A 177 -14.01 22.61 8.13
N PRO A 178 -13.21 23.44 7.43
CA PRO A 178 -13.47 24.87 7.34
C PRO A 178 -14.86 25.20 6.76
N ARG A 179 -15.53 26.25 7.27
CA ARG A 179 -16.93 26.60 6.89
C ARG A 179 -17.16 26.83 5.40
N HIS A 180 -16.12 27.22 4.66
CA HIS A 180 -16.20 27.54 3.23
C HIS A 180 -15.39 26.55 2.38
N GLU A 181 -15.07 25.38 2.94
CA GLU A 181 -14.38 24.34 2.19
C GLU A 181 -15.25 23.83 1.04
N THR A 182 -14.61 23.66 -0.12
CA THR A 182 -15.29 23.12 -1.30
C THR A 182 -15.61 21.64 -1.07
N PRO A 183 -16.81 21.15 -1.43
CA PRO A 183 -17.10 19.72 -1.44
C PRO A 183 -16.50 18.99 -2.65
N ILE A 184 -15.71 19.67 -3.49
CA ILE A 184 -15.10 19.06 -4.66
C ILE A 184 -13.71 18.56 -4.28
N SER A 185 -13.53 17.24 -4.26
CA SER A 185 -12.24 16.57 -3.99
C SER A 185 -11.76 15.85 -5.24
N CYS A 186 -10.44 15.78 -5.45
CA CYS A 186 -9.88 14.92 -6.49
C CYS A 186 -9.95 13.44 -6.07
N VAL A 187 -9.90 12.53 -7.04
CA VAL A 187 -9.97 11.09 -6.77
C VAL A 187 -8.82 10.59 -5.91
N ALA A 188 -7.60 11.08 -6.13
CA ALA A 188 -6.44 10.75 -5.32
C ALA A 188 -6.66 11.10 -3.84
N THR A 189 -7.24 12.27 -3.53
CA THR A 189 -7.55 12.65 -2.13
C THR A 189 -8.52 11.67 -1.46
N VAL A 190 -9.50 11.16 -2.20
CA VAL A 190 -10.51 10.22 -1.67
C VAL A 190 -9.95 8.80 -1.58
N GLY A 191 -9.12 8.39 -2.54
CA GLY A 191 -8.67 7.01 -2.72
C GLY A 191 -7.35 6.63 -2.05
N THR A 192 -6.58 7.60 -1.55
CA THR A 192 -5.17 7.38 -1.15
C THR A 192 -4.98 7.46 0.36
N LEU A 193 -5.75 6.63 1.07
CA LEU A 193 -5.79 6.63 2.54
C LEU A 193 -5.61 5.23 3.15
N ILE A 194 -5.96 4.18 2.41
CA ILE A 194 -6.07 2.82 2.98
C ILE A 194 -4.75 2.26 3.50
N LEU A 195 -3.60 2.59 2.90
CA LEU A 195 -2.31 2.08 3.36
C LEU A 195 -1.96 2.59 4.76
N GLU A 196 -2.10 3.89 5.01
CA GLU A 196 -1.79 4.50 6.30
C GLU A 196 -2.90 4.20 7.32
N PHE A 197 -4.16 4.40 6.95
CA PHE A 197 -5.29 4.21 7.85
C PHE A 197 -5.48 2.74 8.21
N GLY A 198 -5.33 1.82 7.25
CA GLY A 198 -5.33 0.39 7.51
C GLY A 198 -4.17 -0.01 8.42
N THR A 199 -2.95 0.49 8.15
CA THR A 199 -1.79 0.24 9.02
C THR A 199 -2.04 0.71 10.44
N LEU A 200 -2.56 1.93 10.60
CA LEU A 200 -2.88 2.50 11.90
C LEU A 200 -3.92 1.65 12.64
N SER A 201 -5.01 1.25 11.97
CA SER A 201 -6.03 0.36 12.55
C SER A 201 -5.45 -0.98 13.00
N ARG A 202 -4.58 -1.60 12.19
CA ARG A 202 -3.98 -2.90 12.53
C ARG A 202 -2.96 -2.83 13.66
N LEU A 203 -2.23 -1.72 13.79
CA LEU A 203 -1.26 -1.50 14.88
C LEU A 203 -1.95 -1.13 16.20
N THR A 204 -2.88 -0.18 16.16
CA THR A 204 -3.57 0.34 17.35
C THR A 204 -4.71 -0.57 17.82
N GLY A 205 -5.37 -1.28 16.90
CA GLY A 205 -6.61 -2.00 17.13
C GLY A 205 -7.87 -1.16 16.95
N ASP A 206 -7.77 0.14 16.63
CA ASP A 206 -8.93 0.99 16.37
C ASP A 206 -9.41 0.85 14.92
N PRO A 207 -10.59 0.25 14.65
CA PRO A 207 -11.04 -0.05 13.30
C PRO A 207 -11.50 1.19 12.52
N ARG A 208 -11.74 2.33 13.18
CA ARG A 208 -12.37 3.50 12.56
C ARG A 208 -11.59 4.02 11.35
N TYR A 209 -10.25 3.95 11.39
CA TYR A 209 -9.40 4.42 10.30
C TYR A 209 -9.58 3.56 9.04
N GLU A 210 -9.36 2.25 9.13
CA GLU A 210 -9.55 1.33 7.99
C GLU A 210 -10.99 1.39 7.46
N GLU A 211 -11.99 1.47 8.35
CA GLU A 211 -13.40 1.54 7.95
C GLU A 211 -13.73 2.77 7.11
N VAL A 212 -13.29 3.97 7.52
CA VAL A 212 -13.58 5.20 6.74
C VAL A 212 -12.84 5.20 5.40
N ALA A 213 -11.60 4.69 5.36
CA ALA A 213 -10.84 4.56 4.11
C ALA A 213 -11.50 3.55 3.15
N MET A 214 -11.91 2.38 3.64
CA MET A 214 -12.63 1.38 2.84
C MET A 214 -14.00 1.90 2.37
N LYS A 215 -14.72 2.63 3.21
CA LYS A 215 -15.99 3.27 2.82
C LYS A 215 -15.79 4.27 1.69
N ALA A 216 -14.75 5.11 1.75
CA ALA A 216 -14.42 6.05 0.69
C ALA A 216 -14.06 5.36 -0.64
N LEU A 217 -13.26 4.28 -0.59
CA LEU A 217 -12.93 3.46 -1.77
C LEU A 217 -14.17 2.82 -2.40
N ARG A 218 -15.05 2.22 -1.58
CA ARG A 218 -16.32 1.64 -2.03
C ARG A 218 -17.25 2.70 -2.63
N ALA A 219 -17.25 3.92 -2.09
CA ALA A 219 -18.01 5.03 -2.64
C ALA A 219 -17.47 5.45 -4.02
N LEU A 220 -16.15 5.61 -4.20
CA LEU A 220 -15.58 5.87 -5.54
C LEU A 220 -15.94 4.75 -6.52
N TRP A 221 -15.79 3.50 -6.09
CA TRP A 221 -16.13 2.32 -6.86
C TRP A 221 -17.58 2.37 -7.37
N SER A 222 -18.55 2.68 -6.50
CA SER A 222 -19.97 2.73 -6.89
C SER A 222 -20.31 3.88 -7.84
N HIS A 223 -19.48 4.92 -7.91
CA HIS A 223 -19.71 6.10 -8.76
C HIS A 223 -19.00 6.03 -10.11
N ARG A 224 -18.27 4.95 -10.42
CA ARG A 224 -17.64 4.77 -11.75
C ARG A 224 -18.67 4.87 -12.88
N SER A 225 -18.21 5.29 -14.07
CA SER A 225 -19.06 5.36 -15.25
C SER A 225 -19.49 3.97 -15.72
N THR A 226 -20.44 3.91 -16.66
CA THR A 226 -20.91 2.65 -17.27
C THR A 226 -19.82 1.90 -18.02
N ILE A 227 -18.74 2.57 -18.40
CA ILE A 227 -17.57 1.97 -19.05
C ILE A 227 -16.42 1.67 -18.06
N GLY A 228 -16.67 1.82 -16.76
CA GLY A 228 -15.73 1.46 -15.69
C GLY A 228 -14.67 2.51 -15.37
N LEU A 229 -14.70 3.70 -15.99
CA LEU A 229 -13.75 4.78 -15.71
C LEU A 229 -14.23 5.69 -14.58
N VAL A 230 -13.28 6.38 -13.95
CA VAL A 230 -13.53 7.47 -12.99
C VAL A 230 -13.07 8.79 -13.59
N GLY A 231 -13.70 9.88 -13.19
CA GLY A 231 -13.25 11.22 -13.53
C GLY A 231 -12.09 11.67 -12.63
N ASN A 232 -11.72 12.94 -12.73
CA ASN A 232 -10.64 13.53 -11.96
C ASN A 232 -11.11 14.17 -10.63
N HIS A 233 -12.32 14.76 -10.62
CA HIS A 233 -12.87 15.44 -9.43
C HIS A 233 -14.35 15.10 -9.21
N ILE A 234 -14.72 14.87 -7.95
CA ILE A 234 -16.06 14.45 -7.52
C ILE A 234 -16.57 15.35 -6.39
N ASN A 235 -17.88 15.62 -6.39
CA ASN A 235 -18.54 16.26 -5.26
C ASN A 235 -18.79 15.23 -4.15
N VAL A 236 -18.11 15.37 -3.02
CA VAL A 236 -18.16 14.40 -1.90
C VAL A 236 -19.48 14.41 -1.12
N LEU A 237 -20.33 15.41 -1.34
CA LEU A 237 -21.66 15.44 -0.73
C LEU A 237 -22.69 14.69 -1.57
N THR A 238 -22.58 14.74 -2.89
CA THR A 238 -23.60 14.22 -3.82
C THR A 238 -23.16 13.01 -4.64
N GLY A 239 -21.86 12.74 -4.73
CA GLY A 239 -21.29 11.74 -5.64
C GLY A 239 -21.25 12.17 -7.11
N ALA A 240 -21.60 13.43 -7.42
CA ALA A 240 -21.61 13.92 -8.79
C ALA A 240 -20.21 14.28 -9.30
N TRP A 241 -19.82 13.75 -10.46
CA TRP A 241 -18.56 14.09 -11.12
C TRP A 241 -18.56 15.51 -11.67
N VAL A 242 -17.54 16.29 -11.28
CA VAL A 242 -17.29 17.66 -11.76
C VAL A 242 -16.17 17.67 -12.80
N GLY A 243 -15.06 16.98 -12.53
CA GLY A 243 -13.99 16.73 -13.50
C GLY A 243 -14.22 15.37 -14.15
N ARG A 244 -14.79 15.34 -15.36
CA ARG A 244 -15.18 14.08 -16.04
C ARG A 244 -14.10 13.52 -16.97
N GLU A 245 -12.90 14.07 -16.91
CA GLU A 245 -11.76 13.57 -17.66
C GLU A 245 -11.09 12.45 -16.86
N ALA A 246 -11.01 11.26 -17.46
CA ALA A 246 -10.31 10.10 -16.96
C ALA A 246 -8.84 10.15 -17.37
N THR A 247 -7.95 9.84 -16.44
CA THR A 247 -6.50 9.86 -16.64
C THR A 247 -5.80 8.95 -15.63
N LEU A 248 -4.55 8.59 -15.92
CA LEU A 248 -3.62 7.99 -14.95
C LEU A 248 -2.75 9.02 -14.22
N GLY A 249 -2.77 10.29 -14.65
CA GLY A 249 -1.93 11.32 -14.05
C GLY A 249 -2.60 12.02 -12.87
N THR A 250 -2.21 13.29 -12.71
CA THR A 250 -2.52 14.17 -11.57
C THR A 250 -3.94 14.02 -11.04
N GLY A 251 -4.07 13.68 -9.76
CA GLY A 251 -5.34 13.70 -9.04
C GLY A 251 -6.17 12.43 -9.20
N VAL A 252 -5.63 11.40 -9.84
CA VAL A 252 -6.22 10.05 -9.93
C VAL A 252 -5.19 8.97 -9.65
N ASP A 253 -4.01 9.05 -10.27
CA ASP A 253 -2.80 8.24 -10.03
C ASP A 253 -2.86 7.26 -8.83
N SER A 254 -2.64 7.76 -7.62
CA SER A 254 -2.40 6.97 -6.41
C SER A 254 -3.64 6.20 -5.93
N TYR A 255 -4.84 6.51 -6.44
CA TYR A 255 -6.02 5.68 -6.19
C TYR A 255 -5.84 4.26 -6.71
N PHE A 256 -5.37 4.11 -7.96
CA PHE A 256 -5.17 2.78 -8.54
C PHE A 256 -4.01 2.04 -7.86
N GLU A 257 -2.97 2.78 -7.50
CA GLU A 257 -1.85 2.27 -6.72
C GLU A 257 -2.32 1.69 -5.38
N TYR A 258 -3.19 2.40 -4.66
CA TYR A 258 -3.67 2.00 -3.34
C TYR A 258 -4.64 0.82 -3.38
N LEU A 259 -5.40 0.64 -4.47
CA LEU A 259 -6.18 -0.57 -4.67
C LEU A 259 -5.26 -1.80 -4.75
N LEU A 260 -4.20 -1.74 -5.56
CA LEU A 260 -3.26 -2.85 -5.68
C LEU A 260 -2.44 -3.04 -4.40
N LYS A 261 -1.73 -2.01 -3.95
CA LYS A 261 -0.83 -2.09 -2.78
C LYS A 261 -1.61 -2.43 -1.50
N GLY A 262 -2.82 -1.89 -1.32
CA GLY A 262 -3.69 -2.20 -0.20
C GLY A 262 -4.19 -3.65 -0.23
N SER A 263 -4.51 -4.18 -1.42
CA SER A 263 -4.87 -5.60 -1.57
C SER A 263 -3.74 -6.54 -1.13
N ILE A 264 -2.49 -6.17 -1.42
CA ILE A 264 -1.30 -6.96 -1.07
C ILE A 264 -1.01 -6.83 0.43
N LEU A 265 -0.96 -5.60 0.95
CA LEU A 265 -0.58 -5.33 2.34
C LEU A 265 -1.57 -5.95 3.34
N PHE A 266 -2.88 -5.77 3.11
CA PHE A 266 -3.93 -6.22 4.04
C PHE A 266 -4.60 -7.52 3.63
N ARG A 267 -4.20 -8.12 2.50
CA ARG A 267 -4.81 -9.34 1.93
C ARG A 267 -6.31 -9.17 1.69
N LEU A 268 -6.70 -8.04 1.11
CA LEU A 268 -8.10 -7.69 0.81
C LEU A 268 -8.44 -7.99 -0.65
N PRO A 269 -9.15 -9.11 -0.96
CA PRO A 269 -9.45 -9.50 -2.34
C PRO A 269 -10.41 -8.53 -3.05
N GLU A 270 -11.21 -7.79 -2.27
CA GLU A 270 -12.10 -6.75 -2.78
C GLU A 270 -11.32 -5.67 -3.55
N LEU A 271 -10.20 -5.20 -2.99
CA LEU A 271 -9.38 -4.15 -3.62
C LEU A 271 -8.68 -4.65 -4.89
N ASP A 272 -8.20 -5.90 -4.88
CA ASP A 272 -7.62 -6.54 -6.08
C ASP A 272 -8.66 -6.70 -7.20
N ALA A 273 -9.90 -7.08 -6.86
CA ALA A 273 -10.99 -7.15 -7.83
C ALA A 273 -11.28 -5.78 -8.47
N MET A 274 -11.36 -4.72 -7.65
CA MET A 274 -11.54 -3.35 -8.14
C MET A 274 -10.39 -2.93 -9.06
N PHE A 275 -9.15 -3.16 -8.65
CA PHE A 275 -7.97 -2.84 -9.44
C PHE A 275 -7.98 -3.54 -10.81
N ARG A 276 -8.29 -4.83 -10.85
CA ARG A 276 -8.31 -5.61 -12.10
C ARG A 276 -9.35 -5.09 -13.09
N GLU A 277 -10.55 -4.75 -12.63
CA GLU A 277 -11.59 -4.13 -13.47
C GLU A 277 -11.16 -2.74 -13.97
N TYR A 278 -10.57 -1.90 -13.13
CA TYR A 278 -10.06 -0.60 -13.58
C TYR A 278 -8.95 -0.74 -14.61
N ARG A 279 -8.03 -1.68 -14.41
CA ARG A 279 -6.94 -1.94 -15.36
C ARG A 279 -7.48 -2.34 -16.72
N GLU A 280 -8.51 -3.17 -16.80
CA GLU A 280 -9.17 -3.52 -18.06
C GLU A 280 -9.75 -2.28 -18.76
N ALA A 281 -10.40 -1.39 -18.01
CA ALA A 281 -10.92 -0.14 -18.55
C ALA A 281 -9.79 0.82 -19.02
N ILE A 282 -8.72 0.95 -18.23
CA ILE A 282 -7.54 1.78 -18.55
C ILE A 282 -6.86 1.26 -19.82
N THR A 283 -6.59 -0.04 -19.91
CA THR A 283 -6.00 -0.65 -21.12
C THR A 283 -6.90 -0.46 -22.35
N LYS A 284 -8.22 -0.50 -22.19
CA LYS A 284 -9.15 -0.36 -23.30
C LYS A 284 -9.32 1.08 -23.79
N TYR A 285 -9.41 2.05 -22.88
CA TYR A 285 -9.82 3.41 -23.21
C TYR A 285 -8.70 4.44 -23.11
N LEU A 286 -7.69 4.21 -22.27
CA LEU A 286 -6.61 5.18 -22.03
C LEU A 286 -5.30 4.77 -22.68
N ARG A 287 -5.04 3.48 -22.93
CA ARG A 287 -3.79 3.05 -23.56
C ARG A 287 -3.81 3.30 -25.07
N PHE A 288 -2.84 4.07 -25.56
CA PHE A 288 -2.61 4.32 -26.98
C PHE A 288 -1.15 4.07 -27.34
N GLY A 289 -0.86 2.87 -27.85
CA GLY A 289 0.51 2.43 -28.12
C GLY A 289 1.32 2.31 -26.82
N GLN A 290 2.43 3.05 -26.75
CA GLN A 290 3.32 3.12 -25.58
C GLN A 290 3.06 4.37 -24.71
N TRP A 291 1.83 4.91 -24.77
CA TRP A 291 1.42 6.08 -24.02
C TRP A 291 0.04 5.88 -23.43
N HIS A 292 -0.30 6.68 -22.42
CA HIS A 292 -1.66 6.84 -21.97
C HIS A 292 -2.20 8.21 -22.39
N VAL A 293 -3.46 8.24 -22.80
CA VAL A 293 -4.18 9.45 -23.14
C VAL A 293 -5.18 9.82 -22.04
N MET A 294 -5.61 11.06 -22.05
CA MET A 294 -6.77 11.49 -21.29
C MET A 294 -8.02 11.27 -22.13
N ALA A 295 -9.10 10.83 -21.50
CA ALA A 295 -10.36 10.55 -22.19
C ALA A 295 -11.57 10.98 -21.36
N SER A 296 -12.72 11.17 -22.01
CA SER A 296 -13.98 11.30 -21.29
C SER A 296 -14.30 10.02 -20.53
N MET A 297 -14.59 10.13 -19.23
CA MET A 297 -14.94 8.97 -18.41
C MET A 297 -16.24 8.29 -18.88
N ASP A 298 -17.13 9.02 -19.56
CA ASP A 298 -18.44 8.49 -19.98
C ASP A 298 -18.40 7.76 -21.31
N THR A 299 -17.64 8.30 -22.26
CA THR A 299 -17.64 7.82 -23.64
C THR A 299 -16.36 7.10 -24.02
N GLY A 300 -15.28 7.27 -23.25
CA GLY A 300 -13.94 6.78 -23.59
C GLY A 300 -13.32 7.52 -24.78
N MET A 301 -13.92 8.61 -25.25
CA MET A 301 -13.35 9.43 -26.32
C MET A 301 -12.14 10.20 -25.81
N VAL A 302 -11.04 10.10 -26.56
CA VAL A 302 -9.80 10.82 -26.27
C VAL A 302 -10.05 12.33 -26.24
N THR A 303 -9.70 12.97 -25.12
CA THR A 303 -9.78 14.42 -24.93
C THR A 303 -8.42 15.08 -25.13
N SER A 304 -7.34 14.39 -24.76
CA SER A 304 -5.97 14.93 -24.86
C SER A 304 -4.94 13.81 -25.05
N ALA A 305 -4.04 13.99 -26.02
CA ALA A 305 -2.91 13.10 -26.29
C ALA A 305 -1.64 13.57 -25.57
N VAL A 306 -1.73 13.68 -24.25
CA VAL A 306 -0.69 14.25 -23.39
C VAL A 306 -0.31 13.24 -22.32
N TYR A 307 0.98 12.93 -22.25
CA TYR A 307 1.60 12.23 -21.14
C TYR A 307 1.78 13.17 -19.96
N GLN A 308 1.51 12.68 -18.75
CA GLN A 308 1.78 13.40 -17.50
C GLN A 308 2.92 12.74 -16.74
N SER A 309 3.88 13.50 -16.21
CA SER A 309 5.04 12.91 -15.52
C SER A 309 4.68 11.95 -14.38
N LEU A 310 3.63 12.29 -13.61
CA LEU A 310 3.08 11.48 -12.53
C LEU A 310 2.61 10.10 -12.98
N GLU A 311 2.15 9.93 -14.23
CA GLU A 311 1.71 8.62 -14.74
C GLU A 311 2.86 7.60 -14.85
N SER A 312 4.11 8.05 -14.64
CA SER A 312 5.29 7.18 -14.61
C SER A 312 5.33 6.20 -13.44
N PHE A 313 4.39 6.25 -12.49
CA PHE A 313 4.23 5.23 -11.43
C PHE A 313 3.66 3.92 -12.00
N TRP A 314 2.90 4.02 -13.10
CA TRP A 314 2.12 2.91 -13.64
C TRP A 314 2.96 1.71 -14.08
N PRO A 315 4.13 1.85 -14.72
CA PRO A 315 5.01 0.71 -15.00
C PRO A 315 5.43 -0.07 -13.75
N GLY A 316 5.63 0.59 -12.59
CA GLY A 316 5.90 -0.05 -11.31
C GLY A 316 4.71 -0.88 -10.82
N VAL A 317 3.50 -0.34 -10.92
CA VAL A 317 2.23 -1.05 -10.64
C VAL A 317 2.07 -2.27 -11.56
N LEU A 318 2.37 -2.11 -12.85
CA LEU A 318 2.36 -3.21 -13.82
C LEU A 318 3.40 -4.28 -13.48
N ALA A 319 4.59 -3.90 -13.02
CA ALA A 319 5.62 -4.83 -12.59
C ALA A 319 5.14 -5.69 -11.40
N MET A 320 4.49 -5.08 -10.41
CA MET A 320 3.93 -5.78 -9.24
C MET A 320 2.84 -6.79 -9.61
N THR A 321 2.11 -6.55 -10.71
CA THR A 321 1.09 -7.48 -11.23
C THR A 321 1.62 -8.47 -12.26
N GLY A 322 2.93 -8.46 -12.54
CA GLY A 322 3.59 -9.35 -13.50
C GLY A 322 3.46 -8.93 -14.97
N ASN A 323 2.96 -7.73 -15.27
CA ASN A 323 2.75 -7.20 -16.62
C ASN A 323 4.03 -6.53 -17.16
N MET A 324 5.11 -7.31 -17.23
CA MET A 324 6.45 -6.78 -17.44
C MET A 324 6.71 -6.20 -18.83
N GLN A 325 6.10 -6.79 -19.86
CA GLN A 325 6.29 -6.35 -21.24
C GLN A 325 5.80 -4.91 -21.43
N GLU A 326 4.57 -4.63 -20.97
CA GLU A 326 3.99 -3.29 -21.02
C GLU A 326 4.77 -2.30 -20.17
N ALA A 327 5.19 -2.70 -18.97
CA ALA A 327 6.01 -1.85 -18.11
C ALA A 327 7.31 -1.40 -18.80
N LYS A 328 8.02 -2.33 -19.45
CA LYS A 328 9.26 -2.01 -20.19
C LYS A 328 9.00 -1.10 -21.38
N GLU A 329 7.93 -1.34 -22.15
CA GLU A 329 7.58 -0.51 -23.31
C GLU A 329 7.34 0.95 -22.89
N LEU A 330 6.58 1.18 -21.83
CA LEU A 330 6.31 2.51 -21.29
C LEU A 330 7.61 3.19 -20.81
N LEU A 331 8.44 2.48 -20.04
CA LEU A 331 9.71 3.02 -19.55
C LEU A 331 10.66 3.42 -20.68
N ILE A 332 10.71 2.67 -21.78
CA ILE A 332 11.52 3.02 -22.96
C ILE A 332 11.03 4.34 -23.57
N SER A 333 9.72 4.53 -23.69
CA SER A 333 9.13 5.78 -24.20
C SER A 333 9.43 6.96 -23.27
N TYR A 334 9.27 6.80 -21.97
CA TYR A 334 9.57 7.84 -20.98
C TYR A 334 11.06 8.17 -20.96
N HIS A 335 11.93 7.16 -21.01
CA HIS A 335 13.37 7.37 -21.11
C HIS A 335 13.79 8.12 -22.38
N SER A 336 13.06 7.94 -23.50
CA SER A 336 13.32 8.71 -24.73
C SER A 336 13.12 10.22 -24.53
N VAL A 337 12.11 10.60 -23.73
CA VAL A 337 11.85 12.00 -23.35
C VAL A 337 12.94 12.49 -22.39
N TRP A 338 13.31 11.69 -21.40
CA TRP A 338 14.41 12.01 -20.48
C TRP A 338 15.73 12.25 -21.23
N LYS A 339 16.10 11.37 -22.17
CA LYS A 339 17.32 11.54 -22.97
C LYS A 339 17.30 12.83 -23.82
N LYS A 340 16.12 13.27 -24.25
CA LYS A 340 15.97 14.48 -25.07
C LYS A 340 16.09 15.76 -24.25
N PHE A 341 15.49 15.81 -23.05
CA PHE A 341 15.38 17.05 -22.27
C PHE A 341 16.19 17.04 -20.97
N GLY A 342 16.78 15.91 -20.59
CA GLY A 342 17.41 15.69 -19.29
C GLY A 342 16.43 15.41 -18.14
N PHE A 343 15.13 15.62 -18.36
CA PHE A 343 14.07 15.49 -17.36
C PHE A 343 12.73 15.19 -18.04
N LEU A 344 11.77 14.62 -17.31
CA LEU A 344 10.39 14.48 -17.76
C LEU A 344 9.62 15.78 -17.45
N PRO A 345 9.07 16.49 -18.45
CA PRO A 345 8.19 17.62 -18.17
C PRO A 345 6.89 17.15 -17.53
N GLU A 346 6.28 18.00 -16.73
CA GLU A 346 5.00 17.72 -16.08
C GLU A 346 3.92 17.27 -17.08
N MET A 347 3.90 17.88 -18.27
CA MET A 347 3.07 17.44 -19.40
C MET A 347 3.85 17.44 -20.71
N PHE A 348 3.77 16.33 -21.43
CA PHE A 348 4.41 16.12 -22.73
C PHE A 348 3.36 15.75 -23.78
N ASP A 349 3.27 16.54 -24.84
CA ASP A 349 2.48 16.17 -26.01
C ASP A 349 3.32 15.25 -26.90
N PHE A 350 2.95 13.96 -26.90
CA PHE A 350 3.67 12.94 -27.65
C PHE A 350 3.34 12.95 -29.14
N THR A 351 2.33 13.71 -29.58
CA THR A 351 2.02 13.89 -31.01
C THR A 351 2.95 14.92 -31.66
N SER A 352 3.22 16.02 -30.96
CA SER A 352 4.18 17.04 -31.39
C SER A 352 5.62 16.74 -30.96
N GLY A 353 5.80 15.86 -29.97
CA GLY A 353 7.10 15.52 -29.40
C GLY A 353 7.71 16.66 -28.58
N THR A 354 6.86 17.51 -27.97
CA THR A 354 7.27 18.71 -27.24
C THR A 354 6.61 18.83 -25.86
N PRO A 355 7.30 19.41 -24.86
CA PRO A 355 6.68 19.77 -23.59
C PRO A 355 5.59 20.83 -23.79
N LEU A 356 4.50 20.74 -23.03
CA LEU A 356 3.50 21.81 -23.04
C LEU A 356 4.06 23.07 -22.38
N ARG A 357 3.93 24.22 -23.05
CA ARG A 357 4.61 25.48 -22.67
C ARG A 357 4.38 25.91 -21.21
N SER A 358 3.18 25.73 -20.68
CA SER A 358 2.82 26.10 -19.30
C SER A 358 3.10 24.99 -18.27
N ARG A 359 3.56 23.82 -18.72
CA ARG A 359 3.72 22.58 -17.93
C ARG A 359 5.03 21.87 -18.27
N SER A 360 6.07 22.65 -18.58
CA SER A 360 7.42 22.17 -18.89
C SER A 360 8.31 21.99 -17.64
N ILE A 361 7.73 22.09 -16.44
CA ILE A 361 8.42 22.01 -15.15
C ILE A 361 8.79 20.54 -14.82
N TYR A 362 9.89 20.33 -14.11
CA TYR A 362 10.22 19.06 -13.43
C TYR A 362 10.55 19.37 -11.96
N PRO A 363 9.60 19.13 -11.04
CA PRO A 363 9.75 19.45 -9.62
C PRO A 363 10.47 18.35 -8.84
N LEU A 364 11.43 17.65 -9.45
CA LEU A 364 12.19 16.56 -8.84
C LEU A 364 11.38 15.27 -8.59
N ARG A 365 10.37 15.05 -9.44
CA ARG A 365 9.40 13.93 -9.47
C ARG A 365 10.07 12.54 -9.35
N PRO A 366 9.53 11.63 -8.51
CA PRO A 366 10.10 10.30 -8.24
C PRO A 366 9.55 9.16 -9.10
N GLU A 367 8.39 9.32 -9.73
CA GLU A 367 7.57 8.20 -10.21
C GLU A 367 8.29 7.38 -11.30
N PHE A 368 9.12 8.05 -12.11
CA PHE A 368 9.93 7.38 -13.11
C PHE A 368 11.02 6.48 -12.51
N ILE A 369 11.72 6.96 -11.46
CA ILE A 369 12.75 6.14 -10.81
C ILE A 369 12.14 5.03 -9.94
N GLU A 370 10.97 5.27 -9.32
CA GLU A 370 10.19 4.23 -8.64
C GLU A 370 9.93 3.04 -9.58
N SER A 371 9.37 3.33 -10.75
CA SER A 371 9.06 2.31 -11.75
C SER A 371 10.29 1.60 -12.30
N ILE A 372 11.37 2.34 -12.57
CA ILE A 372 12.65 1.74 -12.98
C ILE A 372 13.15 0.77 -11.92
N MET A 373 13.11 1.14 -10.64
CA MET A 373 13.52 0.28 -9.53
C MET A 373 12.68 -1.00 -9.51
N HIS A 374 11.35 -0.91 -9.53
CA HIS A 374 10.49 -2.09 -9.52
C HIS A 374 10.71 -3.03 -10.72
N VAL A 375 10.80 -2.47 -11.94
CA VAL A 375 11.03 -3.27 -13.16
C VAL A 375 12.45 -3.87 -13.15
N TYR A 376 13.45 -3.15 -12.62
CA TYR A 376 14.82 -3.67 -12.51
C TYR A 376 14.90 -4.82 -11.52
N ARG A 377 14.29 -4.66 -10.34
CA ARG A 377 14.21 -5.74 -9.34
C ARG A 377 13.59 -7.01 -9.92
N ALA A 378 12.62 -6.85 -10.81
CA ALA A 378 11.95 -7.98 -11.42
C ALA A 378 12.69 -8.63 -12.60
N THR A 379 13.52 -7.87 -13.32
CA THR A 379 14.06 -8.32 -14.62
C THR A 379 15.57 -8.39 -14.67
N LYS A 380 16.26 -7.69 -13.77
CA LYS A 380 17.72 -7.52 -13.75
C LYS A 380 18.29 -7.01 -15.07
N ASP A 381 17.47 -6.27 -15.82
CA ASP A 381 17.84 -5.70 -17.11
C ASP A 381 18.81 -4.52 -16.90
N PRO A 382 20.07 -4.62 -17.36
CA PRO A 382 21.07 -3.58 -17.12
C PRO A 382 20.71 -2.25 -17.77
N TYR A 383 19.83 -2.22 -18.78
CA TYR A 383 19.37 -0.98 -19.37
C TYR A 383 18.63 -0.07 -18.37
N LEU A 384 17.98 -0.67 -17.37
CA LEU A 384 17.27 0.07 -16.32
C LEU A 384 18.25 0.76 -15.36
N LEU A 385 19.44 0.19 -15.14
CA LEU A 385 20.51 0.86 -14.42
C LEU A 385 21.02 2.08 -15.20
N GLU A 386 21.17 1.96 -16.51
CA GLU A 386 21.54 3.09 -17.38
C GLU A 386 20.52 4.24 -17.27
N MET A 387 19.21 3.92 -17.26
CA MET A 387 18.17 4.93 -17.01
C MET A 387 18.38 5.64 -15.66
N GLY A 388 18.65 4.88 -14.60
CA GLY A 388 18.97 5.43 -13.27
C GLY A 388 20.20 6.34 -13.28
N VAL A 389 21.26 5.96 -13.99
CA VAL A 389 22.48 6.77 -14.15
C VAL A 389 22.17 8.09 -14.87
N ASN A 390 21.34 8.05 -15.90
CA ASN A 390 20.92 9.25 -16.62
C ASN A 390 20.11 10.20 -15.72
N ILE A 391 19.24 9.65 -14.85
CA ILE A 391 18.49 10.44 -13.86
C ILE A 391 19.44 11.09 -12.85
N LEU A 392 20.30 10.29 -12.22
CA LEU A 392 21.29 10.75 -11.25
C LEU A 392 22.16 11.87 -11.82
N THR A 393 22.66 11.68 -13.04
CA THR A 393 23.56 12.62 -13.71
C THR A 393 22.85 13.93 -14.05
N SER A 394 21.60 13.88 -14.54
CA SER A 394 20.80 15.10 -14.78
C SER A 394 20.58 15.90 -13.49
N ILE A 395 20.22 15.23 -12.39
CA ILE A 395 19.98 15.88 -11.09
C ILE A 395 21.27 16.55 -10.57
N GLU A 396 22.40 15.84 -10.61
CA GLU A 396 23.70 16.37 -10.18
C GLU A 396 24.13 17.59 -10.99
N ARG A 397 23.95 17.53 -12.32
CA ARG A 397 24.39 18.59 -13.24
C ARG A 397 23.49 19.81 -13.16
N ASP A 398 22.18 19.61 -13.30
CA ASP A 398 21.26 20.70 -13.60
C ASP A 398 20.37 21.09 -12.42
N ALA A 399 20.07 20.21 -11.46
CA ALA A 399 19.22 20.56 -10.31
C ALA A 399 20.01 21.03 -9.09
N LYS A 400 21.27 20.60 -8.93
CA LYS A 400 22.09 20.96 -7.76
C LYS A 400 22.31 22.48 -7.63
N THR A 401 22.30 22.95 -6.39
CA THR A 401 22.60 24.33 -5.96
C THR A 401 23.60 24.32 -4.80
N SER A 402 23.96 25.49 -4.27
CA SER A 402 24.79 25.60 -3.07
C SER A 402 24.11 25.04 -1.81
N CYS A 403 22.78 25.04 -1.74
CA CYS A 403 22.01 24.71 -0.55
C CYS A 403 20.90 23.70 -0.85
N GLY A 404 21.22 22.58 -1.49
CA GLY A 404 20.25 21.53 -1.89
C GLY A 404 20.01 21.47 -3.40
N PHE A 405 18.78 21.12 -3.81
CA PHE A 405 18.40 20.86 -5.21
C PHE A 405 17.16 21.64 -5.60
N ALA A 406 17.23 22.35 -6.72
CA ALA A 406 16.15 23.19 -7.23
C ALA A 406 15.30 22.44 -8.25
N THR A 407 13.98 22.64 -8.15
CA THR A 407 13.03 22.37 -9.24
C THR A 407 13.51 22.97 -10.56
N ILE A 408 13.42 22.19 -11.64
CA ILE A 408 13.70 22.67 -13.00
C ILE A 408 12.42 23.30 -13.53
N ALA A 409 12.35 24.63 -13.57
CA ALA A 409 11.20 25.39 -14.02
C ALA A 409 10.83 25.12 -15.49
N ASN A 410 11.82 24.79 -16.32
CA ASN A 410 11.62 24.45 -17.72
C ASN A 410 12.68 23.46 -18.20
N VAL A 411 12.26 22.25 -18.60
CA VAL A 411 13.17 21.18 -19.05
C VAL A 411 13.88 21.45 -20.38
N GLN A 412 13.47 22.47 -21.14
CA GLN A 412 14.15 22.86 -22.39
C GLN A 412 15.28 23.87 -22.13
N THR A 413 15.07 24.80 -21.18
CA THR A 413 16.04 25.86 -20.87
C THR A 413 16.86 25.59 -19.60
N HIS A 414 16.49 24.57 -18.82
CA HIS A 414 17.10 24.18 -17.54
C HIS A 414 17.15 25.31 -16.51
N THR A 415 16.19 26.25 -16.60
CA THR A 415 16.06 27.32 -15.61
C THR A 415 15.53 26.75 -14.31
N LYS A 416 16.01 27.26 -13.18
CA LYS A 416 15.70 26.77 -11.84
C LYS A 416 14.59 27.59 -11.16
N GLN A 417 13.76 26.91 -10.37
CA GLN A 417 12.82 27.52 -9.43
C GLN A 417 13.32 27.25 -8.01
N ASN A 418 13.14 28.24 -7.13
CA ASN A 418 13.61 28.19 -5.76
C ASN A 418 12.71 27.33 -4.85
N ARG A 419 12.66 26.02 -5.13
CA ARG A 419 11.87 25.05 -4.35
C ARG A 419 12.57 23.69 -4.37
N MET A 420 12.59 23.03 -3.21
CA MET A 420 12.93 21.62 -3.05
C MET A 420 11.79 20.97 -2.26
N GLU A 421 10.96 20.20 -2.95
CA GLU A 421 9.85 19.48 -2.31
C GLU A 421 10.39 18.39 -1.38
N SER A 422 9.69 18.10 -0.27
CA SER A 422 10.13 17.10 0.70
C SER A 422 10.32 15.70 0.08
N PHE A 423 9.45 15.36 -0.87
CA PHE A 423 9.48 14.09 -1.60
C PHE A 423 10.79 13.80 -2.35
N PHE A 424 11.58 14.82 -2.67
CA PHE A 424 12.86 14.58 -3.33
C PHE A 424 13.78 13.71 -2.45
N LEU A 425 13.79 13.97 -1.14
CA LEU A 425 14.61 13.24 -0.17
C LEU A 425 13.99 11.90 0.24
N SER A 426 12.66 11.82 0.35
CA SER A 426 11.97 10.59 0.73
C SER A 426 11.81 9.61 -0.43
N GLU A 427 11.68 10.09 -1.66
CA GLU A 427 11.32 9.25 -2.81
C GLU A 427 12.43 9.17 -3.83
N THR A 428 12.72 10.25 -4.56
CA THR A 428 13.63 10.23 -5.72
C THR A 428 15.00 9.71 -5.34
N VAL A 429 15.56 10.21 -4.23
CA VAL A 429 16.86 9.78 -3.72
C VAL A 429 16.81 8.36 -3.15
N LYS A 430 15.73 7.99 -2.45
CA LYS A 430 15.53 6.64 -1.89
C LYS A 430 15.46 5.59 -3.01
N TYR A 431 14.67 5.81 -4.05
CA TYR A 431 14.54 4.88 -5.18
C TYR A 431 15.83 4.79 -6.01
N LEU A 432 16.55 5.90 -6.21
CA LEU A 432 17.89 5.86 -6.82
C LEU A 432 18.84 4.99 -5.98
N TYR A 433 18.82 5.14 -4.65
CA TYR A 433 19.68 4.36 -3.77
C TYR A 433 19.30 2.88 -3.82
N LEU A 434 18.01 2.56 -3.74
CA LEU A 434 17.50 1.19 -3.80
C LEU A 434 17.73 0.52 -5.16
N LEU A 435 17.78 1.29 -6.25
CA LEU A 435 18.14 0.77 -7.58
C LEU A 435 19.60 0.28 -7.60
N PHE A 436 20.52 1.00 -6.96
CA PHE A 436 21.95 0.68 -6.94
C PHE A 436 22.39 -0.18 -5.74
N ASP A 437 21.57 -0.30 -4.69
CA ASP A 437 21.81 -1.15 -3.53
C ASP A 437 20.96 -2.43 -3.60
N GLU A 438 21.42 -3.42 -4.35
CA GLU A 438 20.63 -4.63 -4.62
C GLU A 438 20.36 -5.51 -3.38
N ASP A 439 21.23 -5.41 -2.38
CA ASP A 439 21.23 -6.19 -1.14
C ASP A 439 20.52 -5.46 0.02
N ASN A 440 19.93 -4.30 -0.25
CA ASN A 440 19.21 -3.53 0.76
C ASN A 440 18.13 -4.38 1.45
N PHE A 441 17.94 -4.18 2.76
CA PHE A 441 17.00 -4.99 3.53
C PHE A 441 15.54 -4.83 3.06
N LEU A 442 15.19 -3.72 2.42
CA LEU A 442 13.86 -3.50 1.84
C LEU A 442 13.57 -4.40 0.64
N HIS A 443 14.61 -4.98 0.02
CA HIS A 443 14.48 -5.92 -1.10
C HIS A 443 14.27 -7.37 -0.66
N ARG A 444 14.32 -7.66 0.65
CA ARG A 444 14.18 -9.03 1.16
C ARG A 444 12.75 -9.52 1.02
N ASN A 445 12.60 -10.67 0.38
CA ASN A 445 11.33 -11.38 0.34
C ASN A 445 11.15 -12.22 1.62
N PRO A 446 9.94 -12.28 2.20
CA PRO A 446 9.64 -13.11 3.38
C PRO A 446 9.86 -14.62 3.25
N LEU A 447 10.26 -15.11 2.07
CA LEU A 447 10.35 -16.55 1.76
C LEU A 447 11.77 -17.10 1.83
N SER A 448 12.73 -16.35 2.38
CA SER A 448 14.06 -16.89 2.65
C SER A 448 13.94 -17.94 3.77
N ALA A 449 14.11 -19.22 3.43
CA ALA A 449 14.02 -20.34 4.36
C ALA A 449 15.03 -20.26 5.54
N SER A 450 16.00 -19.34 5.48
CA SER A 450 16.90 -19.02 6.58
C SER A 450 16.29 -18.15 7.67
N ASP A 451 15.13 -17.54 7.45
CA ASP A 451 14.42 -16.72 8.45
C ASP A 451 13.42 -17.56 9.24
N SER A 452 13.89 -18.71 9.77
CA SER A 452 13.14 -19.40 10.82
C SER A 452 13.09 -18.46 12.03
N PRO A 453 11.90 -18.23 12.65
CA PRO A 453 11.86 -17.49 13.91
C PRO A 453 12.83 -18.20 14.87
N PRO A 454 13.75 -17.48 15.52
CA PRO A 454 14.63 -18.12 16.48
C PRO A 454 13.76 -18.82 17.51
N ASN A 455 14.00 -20.12 17.72
CA ASN A 455 13.42 -20.86 18.83
C ASN A 455 13.74 -20.10 20.13
N GLY A 456 12.81 -19.28 20.63
CA GLY A 456 13.04 -18.45 21.79
C GLY A 456 11.84 -17.59 22.15
N ASN A 457 11.13 -18.03 23.20
CA ASN A 457 10.11 -17.35 24.00
C ASN A 457 8.87 -16.79 23.26
N GLU A 458 7.69 -16.98 23.86
CA GLU A 458 6.39 -16.49 23.37
C GLU A 458 6.34 -14.96 23.17
N ASP A 459 7.28 -14.21 23.78
CA ASP A 459 7.40 -12.75 23.72
C ASP A 459 8.06 -12.20 22.43
N ASP A 460 8.67 -13.03 21.57
CA ASP A 460 9.40 -12.57 20.37
C ASP A 460 8.61 -12.73 19.06
N PHE A 461 7.30 -13.00 19.12
CA PHE A 461 6.45 -13.28 17.96
C PHE A 461 6.40 -12.14 16.92
N CYS A 462 6.63 -10.89 17.33
CA CYS A 462 6.60 -9.69 16.47
C CYS A 462 7.96 -9.01 16.31
N SER A 463 9.07 -9.76 16.27
CA SER A 463 10.41 -9.17 16.34
C SER A 463 11.11 -8.93 15.00
N GLN A 464 10.67 -9.59 13.93
CA GLN A 464 11.30 -9.50 12.62
C GLN A 464 10.30 -9.19 11.50
N GLY A 465 10.66 -8.18 10.70
CA GLY A 465 9.90 -7.74 9.54
C GLY A 465 9.88 -8.76 8.41
N SER A 466 8.74 -8.89 7.72
CA SER A 466 8.52 -9.94 6.70
C SER A 466 8.08 -9.40 5.33
N GLY A 467 8.71 -8.31 4.90
CA GLY A 467 8.52 -7.69 3.59
C GLY A 467 7.81 -6.35 3.68
N TYR A 468 8.08 -5.48 2.71
CA TYR A 468 7.67 -4.08 2.75
C TYR A 468 6.79 -3.73 1.54
N ILE A 469 5.76 -2.93 1.79
CA ILE A 469 4.97 -2.25 0.77
C ILE A 469 5.19 -0.75 0.96
N PHE A 470 5.63 -0.07 -0.09
CA PHE A 470 5.83 1.38 -0.07
C PHE A 470 4.50 2.08 -0.29
N ASN A 471 4.16 3.09 0.51
CA ASN A 471 3.06 3.98 0.17
C ASN A 471 3.40 4.87 -1.06
N SER A 472 2.49 5.76 -1.47
CA SER A 472 2.72 6.63 -2.66
C SER A 472 3.77 7.72 -2.42
N GLU A 473 4.27 7.86 -1.18
CA GLU A 473 5.33 8.80 -0.79
C GLU A 473 6.64 8.04 -0.43
N ALA A 474 6.79 6.83 -0.97
CA ALA A 474 7.91 5.93 -0.74
C ALA A 474 8.20 5.55 0.72
N HIS A 475 7.21 5.62 1.61
CA HIS A 475 7.33 5.16 2.99
C HIS A 475 7.11 3.64 3.08
N PRO A 476 8.13 2.83 3.44
CA PRO A 476 7.98 1.39 3.55
C PRO A 476 7.17 1.01 4.79
N LEU A 477 6.12 0.23 4.57
CA LEU A 477 5.24 -0.35 5.59
C LEU A 477 5.52 -1.86 5.70
N ASP A 478 5.90 -2.30 6.89
CA ASP A 478 6.26 -3.69 7.17
C ASP A 478 5.01 -4.57 7.33
N ALA A 479 4.72 -5.39 6.32
CA ALA A 479 3.54 -6.24 6.30
C ALA A 479 3.53 -7.28 7.44
N GLY A 480 4.72 -7.71 7.89
CA GLY A 480 4.88 -8.68 8.97
C GLY A 480 4.49 -8.12 10.31
N LEU A 481 5.06 -6.96 10.66
CA LEU A 481 4.79 -6.29 11.93
C LEU A 481 3.32 -5.85 12.03
N ILE A 482 2.77 -5.32 10.93
CA ILE A 482 1.35 -4.92 10.85
C ILE A 482 0.43 -6.13 11.08
N HIS A 483 0.72 -7.26 10.43
CA HIS A 483 -0.06 -8.48 10.60
C HIS A 483 0.08 -9.06 12.03
N CYS A 484 1.25 -8.91 12.64
CA CYS A 484 1.52 -9.44 13.97
C CYS A 484 0.62 -8.81 15.04
N CYS A 485 0.48 -7.47 15.03
CA CYS A 485 -0.44 -6.78 15.93
C CYS A 485 -1.90 -7.22 15.72
N SER A 486 -2.31 -7.45 14.47
CA SER A 486 -3.65 -7.95 14.16
C SER A 486 -3.90 -9.32 14.82
N ILE A 487 -2.94 -10.24 14.76
CA ILE A 487 -3.05 -11.57 15.38
C ILE A 487 -3.04 -11.46 16.91
N GLN A 488 -2.15 -10.64 17.47
CA GLN A 488 -2.06 -10.45 18.92
C GLN A 488 -3.42 -9.99 19.48
N ARG A 489 -4.07 -9.03 18.83
CA ARG A 489 -5.39 -8.53 19.24
C ARG A 489 -6.50 -9.58 19.08
N LEU A 490 -6.48 -10.40 18.03
CA LEU A 490 -7.43 -11.52 17.91
C LEU A 490 -7.29 -12.49 19.09
N ARG A 491 -6.06 -12.82 19.49
CA ARG A 491 -5.81 -13.67 20.67
C ARG A 491 -6.29 -13.03 21.97
N GLU A 492 -6.00 -11.73 22.16
CA GLU A 492 -6.48 -10.99 23.33
C GLU A 492 -8.02 -10.99 23.40
N SER A 493 -8.71 -10.77 22.28
CA SER A 493 -10.17 -10.83 22.17
C SER A 493 -10.72 -12.25 22.41
N GLU A 494 -10.07 -13.30 21.92
CA GLU A 494 -10.44 -14.69 22.22
C GLU A 494 -10.27 -15.04 23.70
N VAL A 495 -9.23 -14.52 24.36
CA VAL A 495 -9.02 -14.69 25.81
C VAL A 495 -10.10 -13.96 26.62
N ILE A 496 -10.47 -12.74 26.23
CA ILE A 496 -11.55 -11.99 26.87
C ILE A 496 -12.89 -12.71 26.68
N ASN A 497 -13.20 -13.13 25.46
CA ASN A 497 -14.43 -13.85 25.15
C ASN A 497 -14.48 -15.23 25.83
N SER A 498 -13.36 -15.93 26.00
CA SER A 498 -13.32 -17.21 26.73
C SER A 498 -13.46 -17.02 28.25
N ALA A 499 -12.95 -15.92 28.82
CA ALA A 499 -13.15 -15.57 30.22
C ALA A 499 -14.60 -15.16 30.53
N GLU A 500 -15.27 -14.42 29.64
CA GLU A 500 -16.68 -14.02 29.80
C GLU A 500 -17.69 -15.10 29.38
N SER A 501 -17.31 -16.02 28.47
CA SER A 501 -18.20 -17.13 28.06
C SER A 501 -18.17 -18.33 29.01
N LEU A 502 -17.13 -18.49 29.84
CA LEU A 502 -17.09 -19.57 30.84
C LEU A 502 -18.20 -19.43 31.89
N SER A 503 -18.61 -18.20 32.24
CA SER A 503 -19.68 -17.97 33.21
C SER A 503 -21.09 -18.15 32.65
N THR A 504 -21.25 -18.12 31.33
CA THR A 504 -22.57 -17.90 30.70
C THR A 504 -23.02 -19.05 29.79
N SER A 505 -22.10 -19.92 29.32
CA SER A 505 -22.39 -20.88 28.26
C SER A 505 -22.77 -22.31 28.69
N LEU A 506 -22.60 -22.73 29.94
CA LEU A 506 -22.83 -24.14 30.32
C LEU A 506 -24.09 -24.41 31.15
N GLY A 507 -24.83 -23.39 31.60
CA GLY A 507 -26.10 -23.57 32.33
C GLY A 507 -26.00 -24.52 33.53
N LEU A 508 -24.81 -24.63 34.13
CA LEU A 508 -24.54 -25.56 35.22
C LEU A 508 -25.30 -25.14 36.47
N LYS A 509 -25.93 -26.10 37.16
CA LYS A 509 -26.70 -25.84 38.39
C LYS A 509 -25.82 -25.39 39.57
N THR A 510 -24.50 -25.52 39.46
CA THR A 510 -23.54 -25.21 40.53
C THR A 510 -22.39 -24.35 40.02
N ASP A 511 -22.00 -23.34 40.80
CA ASP A 511 -20.82 -22.52 40.55
C ASP A 511 -19.55 -23.37 40.70
N LEU A 512 -18.86 -23.63 39.58
CA LEU A 512 -17.60 -24.37 39.53
C LEU A 512 -16.50 -23.73 40.38
N GLY A 513 -16.59 -22.43 40.67
CA GLY A 513 -15.68 -21.74 41.59
C GLY A 513 -15.72 -22.29 43.03
N SER A 514 -16.84 -22.88 43.44
CA SER A 514 -17.00 -23.48 44.78
C SER A 514 -16.34 -24.87 44.93
N LEU A 515 -16.08 -25.56 43.81
CA LEU A 515 -15.42 -26.88 43.77
C LEU A 515 -13.89 -26.78 43.81
N VAL A 516 -13.33 -25.62 43.46
CA VAL A 516 -11.88 -25.38 43.41
C VAL A 516 -11.29 -25.07 44.80
N ASN A 517 -12.12 -24.61 45.75
CA ASN A 517 -11.64 -24.14 47.06
C ASN A 517 -11.50 -25.22 48.14
N GLY A 518 -11.62 -26.50 47.79
CA GLY A 518 -11.49 -27.59 48.76
C GLY A 518 -10.85 -28.82 48.15
N SER A 519 -9.58 -29.04 48.50
CA SER A 519 -8.78 -30.26 48.33
C SER A 519 -8.19 -30.57 46.94
N ALA A 520 -6.98 -31.14 46.98
CA ALA A 520 -6.10 -31.41 45.84
C ALA A 520 -6.78 -32.16 44.69
N ILE A 521 -6.34 -31.88 43.47
CA ILE A 521 -6.79 -32.52 42.23
C ILE A 521 -6.52 -34.03 42.29
N THR A 522 -7.48 -34.79 42.79
CA THR A 522 -7.53 -36.26 42.70
C THR A 522 -8.40 -36.67 41.52
N SER A 523 -8.21 -37.89 41.02
CA SER A 523 -9.02 -38.47 39.93
C SER A 523 -10.54 -38.39 40.19
N SER A 524 -10.97 -38.35 41.46
CA SER A 524 -12.37 -38.18 41.84
C SER A 524 -12.95 -36.78 41.52
N PHE A 525 -12.11 -35.75 41.41
CA PHE A 525 -12.54 -34.40 41.00
C PHE A 525 -12.90 -34.36 39.52
N GLN A 526 -12.07 -35.01 38.70
CA GLN A 526 -12.27 -35.14 37.27
C GLN A 526 -13.52 -35.98 36.96
N GLU A 527 -13.75 -37.06 37.72
CA GLU A 527 -14.98 -37.85 37.64
C GLU A 527 -16.23 -37.07 38.07
N SER A 528 -16.12 -36.20 39.07
CA SER A 528 -17.25 -35.37 39.52
C SER A 528 -17.66 -34.32 38.49
N ILE A 529 -16.68 -33.69 37.82
CA ILE A 529 -16.93 -32.75 36.72
C ILE A 529 -17.56 -33.48 35.52
N LEU A 530 -17.02 -34.65 35.16
CA LEU A 530 -17.55 -35.44 34.05
C LEU A 530 -18.97 -35.96 34.34
N ALA A 531 -19.28 -36.33 35.58
CA ALA A 531 -20.61 -36.76 35.99
C ALA A 531 -21.64 -35.62 35.94
N GLU A 532 -21.26 -34.40 36.33
CA GLU A 532 -22.13 -33.23 36.26
C GLU A 532 -22.42 -32.82 34.80
N ILE A 533 -21.39 -32.88 33.94
CA ILE A 533 -21.53 -32.66 32.49
C ILE A 533 -22.44 -33.71 31.87
N ASP A 534 -22.26 -34.99 32.20
CA ASP A 534 -23.05 -36.10 31.65
C ASP A 534 -24.52 -36.06 32.12
N SER A 535 -24.76 -35.66 33.38
CA SER A 535 -26.10 -35.43 33.92
C SER A 535 -26.80 -34.28 33.20
N THR A 536 -26.10 -33.17 32.97
CA THR A 536 -26.62 -31.99 32.29
C THR A 536 -26.97 -32.31 30.83
N PHE A 537 -26.11 -33.08 30.15
CA PHE A 537 -26.36 -33.54 28.78
C PHE A 537 -27.53 -34.53 28.68
N LYS A 538 -27.68 -35.43 29.66
CA LYS A 538 -28.83 -36.37 29.74
C LYS A 538 -30.16 -35.66 29.96
N GLU A 539 -30.19 -34.60 30.77
CA GLU A 539 -31.41 -33.79 31.00
C GLU A 539 -31.82 -33.05 29.72
N LEU A 540 -30.86 -32.43 29.01
CA LEU A 540 -31.05 -31.74 27.73
C LEU A 540 -31.54 -32.64 26.59
N LEU A 541 -31.14 -33.92 26.61
CA LEU A 541 -31.49 -34.90 25.59
C LEU A 541 -32.70 -35.78 25.97
N SER A 542 -33.31 -35.56 27.15
CA SER A 542 -34.50 -36.32 27.56
C SER A 542 -35.76 -35.80 26.83
N PRO A 543 -36.51 -36.65 26.10
CA PRO A 543 -37.58 -36.18 25.23
C PRO A 543 -38.88 -35.97 26.02
N SER A 544 -39.08 -34.78 26.56
CA SER A 544 -40.42 -34.32 26.95
C SER A 544 -41.05 -33.48 25.83
N MET A 545 -41.34 -34.12 24.70
CA MET A 545 -42.25 -33.56 23.70
C MET A 545 -42.97 -34.69 22.94
N THR A 546 -44.21 -34.97 23.33
CA THR A 546 -45.12 -35.88 22.63
C THR A 546 -45.73 -35.19 21.42
N TRP A 547 -45.57 -35.76 20.21
CA TRP A 547 -46.34 -35.38 19.03
C TRP A 547 -47.14 -36.58 18.51
N THR A 548 -48.45 -36.40 18.36
CA THR A 548 -49.43 -37.37 17.88
C THR A 548 -49.27 -37.60 16.37
N GLY A 549 -48.89 -38.82 15.99
CA GLY A 549 -48.77 -39.22 14.58
C GLY A 549 -50.12 -39.62 13.96
N VAL A 550 -50.36 -39.14 12.74
CA VAL A 550 -51.21 -39.85 11.77
C VAL A 550 -50.28 -40.78 11.00
N LYS A 551 -50.54 -42.09 11.12
CA LYS A 551 -49.92 -43.14 10.31
C LYS A 551 -50.57 -43.14 8.94
N ASP A 552 -49.78 -43.21 7.88
CA ASP A 552 -50.15 -44.09 6.77
C ASP A 552 -48.91 -44.66 6.05
N GLY A 553 -49.09 -45.89 5.57
CA GLY A 553 -48.05 -46.90 5.40
C GLY A 553 -47.13 -46.72 4.20
N GLY A 554 -45.90 -47.24 4.37
CA GLY A 554 -45.05 -47.68 3.25
C GLY A 554 -43.56 -47.56 3.51
N ASN A 555 -42.91 -48.67 3.88
CA ASN A 555 -41.48 -49.04 3.73
C ASN A 555 -40.57 -47.96 3.10
N THR A 556 -39.50 -47.44 3.72
CA THR A 556 -38.35 -48.10 4.36
C THR A 556 -37.62 -47.13 5.29
N ASN A 557 -36.92 -47.67 6.30
CA ASN A 557 -36.12 -46.97 7.31
C ASN A 557 -35.28 -45.78 6.78
N GLN A 558 -35.66 -44.58 7.21
CA GLN A 558 -34.76 -43.46 7.49
C GLN A 558 -35.41 -42.64 8.61
N ASN A 559 -34.71 -42.52 9.74
CA ASN A 559 -35.17 -41.74 10.89
C ASN A 559 -35.02 -40.26 10.51
N PRO A 560 -36.08 -39.42 10.59
CA PRO A 560 -36.00 -38.01 10.19
C PRO A 560 -34.94 -37.21 10.95
N ILE A 561 -34.55 -37.69 12.14
CA ILE A 561 -33.48 -37.13 12.96
C ILE A 561 -32.10 -37.44 12.38
N ASP A 562 -31.90 -38.63 11.82
CA ASP A 562 -30.63 -39.01 11.20
C ASP A 562 -30.43 -38.21 9.90
N ASP A 563 -31.49 -38.02 9.11
CA ASP A 563 -31.46 -37.15 7.92
C ASP A 563 -31.23 -35.67 8.28
N PHE A 564 -31.78 -35.19 9.40
CA PHE A 564 -31.56 -33.81 9.87
C PHE A 564 -30.13 -33.60 10.37
N LEU A 565 -29.60 -34.54 11.17
CA LEU A 565 -28.22 -34.48 11.66
C LEU A 565 -27.21 -34.65 10.52
N GLU A 566 -27.51 -35.51 9.54
CA GLU A 566 -26.71 -35.66 8.33
C GLU A 566 -26.79 -34.42 7.42
N GLN A 567 -27.95 -33.78 7.29
CA GLN A 567 -28.07 -32.48 6.59
C GLN A 567 -27.32 -31.37 7.30
N LEU A 568 -27.43 -31.29 8.63
CA LEU A 568 -26.73 -30.28 9.43
C LEU A 568 -25.22 -30.47 9.31
N TRP A 569 -24.75 -31.72 9.36
CA TRP A 569 -23.35 -32.07 9.15
C TRP A 569 -22.88 -31.70 7.74
N ARG A 570 -23.64 -32.02 6.69
CA ARG A 570 -23.32 -31.68 5.29
C ARG A 570 -23.33 -30.16 5.01
N ILE A 571 -24.20 -29.40 5.68
CA ILE A 571 -24.23 -27.93 5.60
C ILE A 571 -23.01 -27.34 6.32
N MET A 572 -22.56 -27.95 7.41
CA MET A 572 -21.43 -27.47 8.21
C MET A 572 -20.05 -27.91 7.66
N SER A 573 -19.97 -29.02 6.92
CA SER A 573 -18.69 -29.62 6.51
C SER A 573 -18.23 -29.27 5.08
N GLY A 574 -18.99 -28.49 4.31
CA GLY A 574 -18.45 -27.78 3.12
C GLY A 574 -17.94 -28.65 1.96
N ASP A 575 -18.60 -29.77 1.69
CA ASP A 575 -18.47 -30.54 0.43
C ASP A 575 -19.71 -30.23 -0.42
N VAL A 576 -19.69 -29.53 -1.57
CA VAL A 576 -18.66 -29.34 -2.57
C VAL A 576 -19.02 -28.13 -3.48
N LEU A 577 -18.14 -27.12 -3.56
CA LEU A 577 -17.86 -26.45 -4.84
C LEU A 577 -17.27 -27.53 -5.75
N LEU A 578 -18.00 -27.93 -6.81
CA LEU A 578 -17.70 -29.00 -7.80
C LEU A 578 -18.39 -30.39 -7.64
N SER A 579 -19.72 -30.46 -7.64
CA SER A 579 -20.36 -31.69 -8.14
C SER A 579 -21.59 -31.40 -9.00
N SER A 580 -21.38 -31.43 -10.31
CA SER A 580 -22.25 -32.03 -11.33
C SER A 580 -23.74 -32.19 -10.99
N SER A 581 -24.54 -31.13 -11.15
CA SER A 581 -25.94 -31.23 -11.57
C SER A 581 -26.45 -29.89 -12.14
N PHE A 582 -25.85 -29.46 -13.25
CA PHE A 582 -26.53 -28.63 -14.24
C PHE A 582 -26.68 -29.47 -15.52
N LYS A 583 -27.54 -30.49 -15.45
CA LYS A 583 -28.15 -31.10 -16.64
C LYS A 583 -29.56 -30.53 -16.74
N ASN A 584 -29.72 -29.59 -17.67
CA ASN A 584 -30.94 -29.18 -18.39
C ASN A 584 -31.00 -27.66 -18.59
N ASN A 585 -30.19 -27.16 -19.53
CA ASN A 585 -30.55 -25.96 -20.28
C ASN A 585 -30.07 -26.12 -21.73
N PRO A 586 -30.97 -26.21 -22.73
CA PRO A 586 -30.59 -26.49 -24.11
C PRO A 586 -30.19 -25.18 -24.82
N SER A 587 -28.90 -24.84 -24.83
CA SER A 587 -28.36 -23.77 -25.70
C SER A 587 -26.82 -23.75 -25.77
N ILE A 588 -26.16 -24.91 -25.89
CA ILE A 588 -24.72 -24.97 -26.20
C ILE A 588 -24.47 -26.09 -27.24
N PRO A 589 -23.83 -25.80 -28.39
CA PRO A 589 -23.57 -26.78 -29.46
C PRO A 589 -22.61 -27.92 -29.04
N PRO A 590 -22.67 -29.10 -29.68
CA PRO A 590 -22.03 -30.34 -29.19
C PRO A 590 -20.50 -30.37 -29.20
N ASP A 591 -19.82 -29.41 -29.85
CA ASP A 591 -18.37 -29.47 -30.11
C ASP A 591 -17.57 -28.27 -29.55
N TYR A 592 -18.08 -27.61 -28.51
CA TYR A 592 -17.30 -26.57 -27.83
C TYR A 592 -16.24 -27.17 -26.90
N VAL A 593 -14.98 -27.12 -27.33
CA VAL A 593 -13.80 -27.41 -26.50
C VAL A 593 -13.27 -26.07 -25.93
N PRO A 594 -13.32 -25.83 -24.61
CA PRO A 594 -12.71 -24.64 -24.02
C PRO A 594 -11.19 -24.64 -24.24
N PRO A 595 -10.58 -23.50 -24.59
CA PRO A 595 -9.14 -23.44 -24.78
C PRO A 595 -8.42 -23.70 -23.45
N VAL A 596 -7.50 -24.67 -23.50
CA VAL A 596 -6.56 -24.98 -22.41
C VAL A 596 -5.73 -23.72 -22.13
N MET A 597 -5.89 -23.13 -20.94
CA MET A 597 -5.05 -22.05 -20.46
C MET A 597 -3.63 -22.56 -20.23
N HIS A 598 -2.76 -22.43 -21.23
CA HIS A 598 -1.33 -22.55 -21.02
C HIS A 598 -0.84 -21.30 -20.26
N ARG A 599 -0.53 -21.46 -18.97
CA ARG A 599 0.32 -20.53 -18.22
C ARG A 599 1.68 -20.49 -18.91
N ASN A 600 1.97 -19.42 -19.65
CA ASN A 600 3.34 -19.16 -20.08
C ASN A 600 4.21 -18.96 -18.83
N SER A 601 5.28 -19.74 -18.77
CA SER A 601 6.24 -19.81 -17.67
C SER A 601 7.09 -18.54 -17.61
N GLY A 602 6.62 -17.55 -16.87
CA GLY A 602 7.45 -16.58 -16.16
C GLY A 602 7.08 -16.67 -14.70
N GLN A 603 8.05 -16.84 -13.79
CA GLN A 603 7.78 -16.82 -12.35
C GLN A 603 7.21 -15.43 -11.97
N PRO A 604 5.99 -15.35 -11.40
CA PRO A 604 5.51 -14.12 -10.80
C PRO A 604 6.31 -13.87 -9.52
N LEU A 605 6.96 -12.71 -9.44
CA LEU A 605 7.45 -12.17 -8.18
C LEU A 605 6.24 -11.75 -7.35
N MET A 606 6.20 -12.23 -6.10
CA MET A 606 5.13 -12.09 -5.10
C MET A 606 3.98 -13.10 -5.23
N THR A 607 4.29 -14.39 -5.02
CA THR A 607 3.29 -15.30 -4.45
C THR A 607 3.29 -15.16 -2.93
N CYS A 608 2.31 -14.43 -2.36
CA CYS A 608 2.02 -14.54 -0.94
C CYS A 608 1.70 -16.01 -0.58
N PRO A 609 2.13 -16.49 0.60
CA PRO A 609 1.80 -17.83 1.04
C PRO A 609 0.28 -17.95 1.15
N THR A 610 -0.27 -19.00 0.54
CA THR A 610 -1.69 -19.34 0.61
C THR A 610 -2.11 -19.40 2.07
N VAL A 611 -2.96 -18.46 2.48
CA VAL A 611 -3.65 -18.53 3.77
C VAL A 611 -4.46 -19.84 3.78
N PRO A 612 -4.27 -20.72 4.78
CA PRO A 612 -4.97 -21.99 4.84
C PRO A 612 -6.48 -21.78 4.89
N PHE A 613 -7.21 -22.70 4.25
CA PHE A 613 -8.66 -22.59 3.96
C PHE A 613 -9.52 -22.23 5.19
N HIS A 614 -9.12 -22.64 6.39
CA HIS A 614 -9.83 -22.38 7.64
C HIS A 614 -9.82 -20.90 8.07
N VAL A 615 -8.82 -20.10 7.67
CA VAL A 615 -8.76 -18.67 8.03
C VAL A 615 -9.67 -17.81 7.14
N ARG A 616 -9.99 -18.28 5.92
CA ARG A 616 -10.93 -17.58 5.00
C ARG A 616 -12.39 -17.63 5.46
N LEU A 617 -12.73 -18.58 6.33
CA LEU A 617 -14.09 -18.76 6.84
C LEU A 617 -14.43 -17.81 7.99
N ASN A 618 -13.44 -17.38 8.79
CA ASN A 618 -13.69 -16.50 9.93
C ASN A 618 -13.96 -15.04 9.51
N SER A 619 -13.41 -14.56 8.39
CA SER A 619 -13.70 -13.21 7.87
C SER A 619 -15.10 -13.06 7.25
N MET A 620 -15.89 -14.12 7.16
CA MET A 620 -17.27 -14.08 6.66
C MET A 620 -18.32 -14.14 7.78
N ARG A 621 -17.91 -14.19 9.05
CA ARG A 621 -18.83 -14.38 10.19
C ARG A 621 -19.30 -13.10 10.88
N ASP A 622 -18.74 -11.93 10.56
CA ASP A 622 -19.10 -10.63 11.18
C ASP A 622 -19.90 -9.68 10.27
N MET A 623 -20.56 -10.20 9.23
CA MET A 623 -21.56 -9.43 8.47
C MET A 623 -22.98 -9.90 8.80
N ASP A 624 -23.44 -9.66 10.03
CA ASP A 624 -24.89 -9.72 10.31
C ASP A 624 -25.51 -8.33 10.14
N TYR A 625 -25.85 -8.02 8.89
CA TYR A 625 -26.76 -6.93 8.52
C TYR A 625 -28.20 -7.27 8.88
N ARG A 626 -28.49 -7.49 10.17
CA ARG A 626 -29.88 -7.57 10.68
C ARG A 626 -29.96 -7.01 12.09
N ASN A 627 -29.99 -5.69 12.20
CA ASN A 627 -30.83 -4.94 13.14
C ASN A 627 -30.63 -3.42 12.92
N VAL A 628 -31.32 -2.89 11.91
CA VAL A 628 -31.72 -1.48 11.87
C VAL A 628 -33.22 -1.46 12.11
N LYS A 629 -33.63 -0.90 13.25
CA LYS A 629 -34.92 -0.25 13.41
C LYS A 629 -34.66 1.24 13.55
#